data_AF-A0A6B2CYN8-F1
#
_entry.id   AF-A0A6B2CYN8-F1
#
_cell.length_a   1.000
_cell.length_b   1.000
_cell.length_c   1.000
_cell.angle_alpha   90.00
_cell.angle_beta   90.00
_cell.angle_gamma   90.00
#
_symmetry.space_group_name_H-M   'P 1'
#
loop_
_entity.id
_entity.type
_entity.pdbx_description
1 polymer ?
#
loop_
_entity_poly.entity_id
_entity_poly.type
_entity_poly.pdbx_seq_one_letter_code
_entity_poly.pdbx_strand_id
1 'polypeptide(L)'
;MHPPAVILLFHGSRDHQHNEQAKALAEAVGAGYAFMETEPRFAGEGLAIPMFIADGEDYRSALAAATVKSPPLLKWPGFVDYLRSLGAQLYIFHGPDTTGEVKATGIPAAFLYGEPNVDTAPCVDVAAPVVLTRGYIYKKIQERYGRCKAKLLPPLAEQPEFIKYLRETIPLILKYYAPQPP
;
A
#
# COMPACT_ATOMS: atom_id res chain seq x y z
N MET A 1 7.12 15.22 -28.00
CA MET A 1 7.67 14.59 -26.77
C MET A 1 6.62 13.62 -26.25
N HIS A 2 6.99 12.37 -26.01
CA HIS A 2 6.08 11.42 -25.34
C HIS A 2 5.99 11.81 -23.85
N PRO A 3 4.80 11.72 -23.22
CA PRO A 3 4.71 11.94 -21.78
C PRO A 3 5.62 10.93 -21.05
N PRO A 4 6.31 11.35 -19.97
CA PRO A 4 7.15 10.44 -19.20
C PRO A 4 6.31 9.29 -18.64
N ALA A 5 6.87 8.07 -18.71
CA ALA A 5 6.19 6.87 -18.22
C ALA A 5 5.93 6.95 -16.72
N VAL A 6 4.72 6.62 -16.28
CA VAL A 6 4.38 6.50 -14.85
C VAL A 6 4.88 5.16 -14.34
N ILE A 7 5.56 5.17 -13.20
CA ILE A 7 6.13 3.98 -12.58
C ILE A 7 5.61 3.88 -11.14
N LEU A 8 5.08 2.72 -10.77
CA LEU A 8 4.77 2.41 -9.38
C LEU A 8 6.00 1.79 -8.72
N LEU A 9 6.54 2.46 -7.70
CA LEU A 9 7.73 2.05 -6.96
C LEU A 9 7.33 1.30 -5.69
N PHE A 10 7.64 0.01 -5.65
CA PHE A 10 7.34 -0.88 -4.51
C PHE A 10 8.61 -1.24 -3.74
N HIS A 11 8.47 -1.74 -2.52
CA HIS A 11 9.61 -2.26 -1.75
C HIS A 11 10.31 -3.43 -2.47
N GLY A 12 9.54 -4.40 -2.96
CA GLY A 12 10.07 -5.64 -3.53
C GLY A 12 10.39 -6.67 -2.45
N SER A 13 10.27 -7.96 -2.77
CA SER A 13 10.39 -9.02 -1.78
C SER A 13 11.12 -10.24 -2.33
N ARG A 14 11.64 -11.08 -1.43
CA ARG A 14 12.06 -12.45 -1.77
C ARG A 14 10.85 -13.36 -2.02
N ASP A 15 9.65 -12.96 -1.60
CA ASP A 15 8.41 -13.67 -1.92
C ASP A 15 7.99 -13.33 -3.37
N HIS A 16 8.10 -14.29 -4.28
CA HIS A 16 7.74 -14.10 -5.69
C HIS A 16 6.29 -13.66 -5.89
N GLN A 17 5.37 -14.16 -5.05
CA GLN A 17 3.95 -13.81 -5.15
C GLN A 17 3.70 -12.33 -4.86
N HIS A 18 4.49 -11.73 -3.97
CA HIS A 18 4.44 -10.29 -3.73
C HIS A 18 4.81 -9.51 -5.01
N ASN A 19 5.93 -9.89 -5.64
CA ASN A 19 6.45 -9.18 -6.81
C ASN A 19 5.52 -9.30 -8.02
N GLU A 20 4.96 -10.49 -8.25
CA GLU A 20 4.00 -10.74 -9.33
C GLU A 20 2.72 -9.92 -9.17
N GLN A 21 2.20 -9.80 -7.95
CA GLN A 21 1.01 -8.99 -7.71
C GLN A 21 1.28 -7.48 -7.76
N ALA A 22 2.45 -7.04 -7.32
CA ALA A 22 2.87 -5.64 -7.49
C ALA A 22 2.96 -5.26 -8.97
N LYS A 23 3.56 -6.14 -9.79
CA LYS A 23 3.57 -6.02 -11.25
C LYS A 23 2.14 -5.97 -11.82
N ALA A 24 1.29 -6.93 -11.47
CA ALA A 24 -0.08 -7.01 -11.97
C ALA A 24 -0.89 -5.77 -11.59
N LEU A 25 -0.70 -5.22 -10.39
CA LEU A 25 -1.32 -3.96 -9.96
C LEU A 25 -0.91 -2.79 -10.85
N ALA A 26 0.40 -2.65 -11.12
CA ALA A 26 0.91 -1.59 -11.97
C ALA A 26 0.35 -1.68 -13.40
N GLU A 27 0.39 -2.87 -13.99
CA GLU A 27 -0.18 -3.14 -15.31
C GLU A 27 -1.69 -2.83 -15.34
N ALA A 28 -2.42 -3.21 -14.29
CA ALA A 28 -3.85 -2.94 -14.18
C ALA A 28 -4.15 -1.44 -14.14
N VAL A 29 -3.28 -0.58 -13.61
CA VAL A 29 -3.48 0.88 -13.63
C VAL A 29 -2.83 1.57 -14.84
N GLY A 30 -2.25 0.81 -15.77
CA GLY A 30 -1.59 1.35 -16.97
C GLY A 30 -0.22 1.98 -16.70
N ALA A 31 0.45 1.56 -15.62
CA ALA A 31 1.77 2.04 -15.22
C ALA A 31 2.85 0.95 -15.40
N GLY A 32 4.11 1.38 -15.48
CA GLY A 32 5.26 0.52 -15.24
C GLY A 32 5.43 0.24 -13.74
N TYR A 33 6.36 -0.65 -13.40
CA TYR A 33 6.72 -0.95 -12.02
C TYR A 33 8.23 -1.00 -11.84
N ALA A 34 8.68 -0.71 -10.63
CA ALA A 34 10.05 -0.93 -10.20
C ALA A 34 10.05 -1.31 -8.71
N PHE A 35 11.14 -1.93 -8.27
CA PHE A 35 11.36 -2.28 -6.88
C PHE A 35 12.57 -1.56 -6.29
N MET A 36 12.57 -1.41 -4.96
CA MET A 36 13.72 -0.91 -4.19
C MET A 36 14.76 -2.01 -4.00
N GLU A 37 14.33 -3.20 -3.57
CA GLU A 37 15.22 -4.26 -3.07
C GLU A 37 15.48 -5.39 -4.09
N THR A 38 14.77 -5.41 -5.21
CA THR A 38 14.86 -6.49 -6.21
C THR A 38 14.71 -5.96 -7.63
N GLU A 39 14.81 -6.84 -8.63
CA GLU A 39 14.65 -6.47 -10.04
C GLU A 39 13.18 -6.51 -10.51
N PRO A 40 12.77 -5.60 -11.42
CA PRO A 40 13.57 -4.52 -12.00
C PRO A 40 13.74 -3.34 -11.02
N ARG A 41 14.98 -2.88 -10.81
CA ARG A 41 15.27 -1.71 -9.98
C ARG A 41 14.90 -0.41 -10.68
N PHE A 42 14.55 0.61 -9.91
CA PHE A 42 14.28 1.93 -10.47
C PHE A 42 15.56 2.59 -10.98
N ALA A 43 15.63 2.85 -12.29
CA ALA A 43 16.81 3.40 -12.96
C ALA A 43 16.88 4.95 -12.96
N GLY A 44 15.94 5.64 -12.31
CA GLY A 44 15.90 7.11 -12.26
C GLY A 44 15.13 7.77 -13.40
N GLU A 45 14.61 7.01 -14.35
CA GLU A 45 13.83 7.53 -15.49
C GLU A 45 12.32 7.33 -15.30
N GLY A 46 11.51 8.34 -15.64
CA GLY A 46 10.04 8.30 -15.53
C GLY A 46 9.48 8.99 -14.27
N LEU A 47 8.15 8.98 -14.14
CA LEU A 47 7.40 9.51 -12.99
C LEU A 47 7.14 8.38 -11.98
N ALA A 48 8.14 8.11 -11.14
CA ALA A 48 8.09 7.08 -10.11
C ALA A 48 7.32 7.58 -8.87
N ILE A 49 6.25 6.87 -8.51
CA ILE A 49 5.38 7.13 -7.37
C ILE A 49 5.63 6.03 -6.31
N PRO A 50 6.01 6.38 -5.07
CA PRO A 50 6.17 5.40 -4.00
C PRO A 50 4.83 4.80 -3.58
N MET A 51 4.70 3.47 -3.66
CA MET A 51 3.48 2.73 -3.32
C MET A 51 3.56 2.11 -1.92
N PHE A 52 3.34 2.94 -0.90
CA PHE A 52 3.38 2.55 0.51
C PHE A 52 2.11 3.00 1.23
N ILE A 53 1.59 2.13 2.11
CA ILE A 53 0.35 2.41 2.85
C ILE A 53 0.54 3.59 3.80
N ALA A 54 1.62 3.55 4.56
CA ALA A 54 1.90 4.46 5.67
C ALA A 54 3.35 4.98 5.62
N ASP A 55 3.62 6.05 6.36
CA ASP A 55 4.96 6.55 6.65
C ASP A 55 5.74 5.52 7.48
N GLY A 56 6.98 5.30 7.07
CA GLY A 56 7.90 4.34 7.63
C GLY A 56 9.27 4.50 6.99
N GLU A 57 10.26 3.78 7.50
CA GLU A 57 11.63 3.84 6.96
C GLU A 57 11.68 3.46 5.48
N ASP A 58 11.03 2.35 5.10
CA ASP A 58 10.93 1.89 3.71
C ASP A 58 10.28 2.93 2.80
N TYR A 59 9.20 3.57 3.27
CA TYR A 59 8.54 4.65 2.53
C TYR A 59 9.48 5.84 2.34
N ARG A 60 10.21 6.28 3.39
CA ARG A 60 11.13 7.41 3.29
C ARG A 60 12.30 7.11 2.35
N SER A 61 12.83 5.89 2.37
CA SER A 61 13.84 5.42 1.42
C SER A 61 13.33 5.42 -0.02
N ALA A 62 12.11 4.92 -0.25
CA ALA A 62 11.48 4.96 -1.57
C ALA A 62 11.17 6.39 -2.03
N LEU A 63 10.70 7.25 -1.13
CA LEU A 63 10.45 8.66 -1.40
C LEU A 63 11.73 9.40 -1.81
N ALA A 64 12.88 9.07 -1.22
CA ALA A 64 14.16 9.64 -1.59
C ALA A 64 14.53 9.30 -3.05
N ALA A 65 14.32 8.06 -3.47
CA ALA A 65 14.58 7.59 -4.83
C ALA A 65 13.54 8.04 -5.88
N ALA A 66 12.27 8.15 -5.48
CA ALA A 66 11.16 8.47 -6.37
C ALA A 66 11.29 9.86 -7.03
N THR A 67 10.85 10.01 -8.28
CA THR A 67 10.78 11.32 -8.96
C THR A 67 9.51 12.09 -8.60
N VAL A 68 8.42 11.40 -8.23
CA VAL A 68 7.18 12.01 -7.71
C VAL A 68 7.22 11.96 -6.19
N LYS A 69 7.32 13.12 -5.53
CA LYS A 69 7.44 13.23 -4.07
C LYS A 69 6.07 13.20 -3.38
N SER A 70 5.29 12.15 -3.65
CA SER A 70 3.95 11.99 -3.08
C SER A 70 3.99 11.47 -1.64
N PRO A 71 3.01 11.83 -0.80
CA PRO A 71 2.85 11.23 0.53
C PRO A 71 2.47 9.73 0.42
N PRO A 72 2.49 8.95 1.50
CA PRO A 72 1.98 7.57 1.47
C PRO A 72 0.46 7.54 1.24
N LEU A 73 -0.08 6.37 0.86
CA LEU A 73 -1.48 6.18 0.48
C LEU A 73 -2.47 6.67 1.55
N LEU A 74 -2.16 6.53 2.85
CA LEU A 74 -3.00 7.06 3.94
C LEU A 74 -3.30 8.56 3.87
N LYS A 75 -2.44 9.32 3.18
CA LYS A 75 -2.60 10.77 2.98
C LYS A 75 -3.08 11.10 1.57
N TRP A 76 -3.33 10.10 0.72
CA TRP A 76 -3.89 10.33 -0.61
C TRP A 76 -5.38 10.66 -0.51
N PRO A 77 -5.90 11.52 -1.40
CA PRO A 77 -7.33 11.82 -1.45
C PRO A 77 -8.15 10.53 -1.53
N GLY A 78 -9.17 10.41 -0.68
CA GLY A 78 -10.14 9.31 -0.71
C GLY A 78 -9.64 7.94 -0.25
N PHE A 79 -8.36 7.74 0.09
CA PHE A 79 -7.87 6.40 0.47
C PHE A 79 -8.51 5.88 1.76
N VAL A 80 -8.61 6.74 2.79
CA VAL A 80 -9.24 6.38 4.05
C VAL A 80 -10.73 6.07 3.86
N ASP A 81 -11.41 6.76 2.94
CA ASP A 81 -12.81 6.50 2.61
C ASP A 81 -12.97 5.18 1.84
N TYR A 82 -12.03 4.87 0.94
CA TYR A 82 -11.92 3.55 0.32
C TYR A 82 -11.77 2.47 1.40
N LEU A 83 -10.85 2.62 2.36
CA LEU A 83 -10.71 1.66 3.46
C LEU A 83 -12.04 1.49 4.21
N ARG A 84 -12.72 2.57 4.60
CA ARG A 84 -14.02 2.49 5.29
C ARG A 84 -15.09 1.78 4.45
N SER A 85 -15.08 1.95 3.13
CA SER A 85 -16.04 1.30 2.23
C SER A 85 -15.92 -0.22 2.18
N LEU A 86 -14.78 -0.78 2.65
CA LEU A 86 -14.60 -2.24 2.77
C LEU A 86 -15.54 -2.87 3.79
N GLY A 87 -16.10 -2.07 4.72
CA GLY A 87 -17.06 -2.53 5.72
C GLY A 87 -16.47 -3.52 6.73
N ALA A 88 -15.14 -3.59 6.84
CA ALA A 88 -14.49 -4.44 7.84
C ALA A 88 -14.63 -3.84 9.25
N GLN A 89 -14.69 -4.71 10.25
CA GLN A 89 -14.79 -4.32 11.66
C GLN A 89 -13.40 -4.09 12.28
N LEU A 90 -12.34 -4.64 11.68
CA LEU A 90 -10.95 -4.46 12.10
C LEU A 90 -10.04 -4.35 10.87
N TYR A 91 -9.10 -3.40 10.89
CA TYR A 91 -8.13 -3.16 9.83
C TYR A 91 -6.73 -3.47 10.35
N ILE A 92 -6.03 -4.40 9.71
CA ILE A 92 -4.75 -4.91 10.21
C ILE A 92 -3.62 -4.37 9.34
N PHE A 93 -2.78 -3.52 9.90
CA PHE A 93 -1.64 -2.88 9.23
C PHE A 93 -0.33 -3.62 9.55
N HIS A 94 0.71 -3.36 8.75
CA HIS A 94 2.06 -3.87 9.02
C HIS A 94 2.59 -3.36 10.37
N GLY A 95 2.57 -2.04 10.56
CA GLY A 95 3.03 -1.39 11.79
C GLY A 95 4.55 -1.45 12.01
N PRO A 96 5.05 -0.78 13.07
CA PRO A 96 4.28 0.01 14.04
C PRO A 96 3.84 1.37 13.51
N ASP A 97 2.78 1.94 14.09
CA ASP A 97 2.29 3.30 13.80
C ASP A 97 3.09 4.38 14.56
N THR A 98 4.38 4.49 14.23
CA THR A 98 5.31 5.36 14.95
C THR A 98 4.94 6.84 14.90
N THR A 99 4.30 7.29 13.82
CA THR A 99 3.90 8.68 13.61
C THR A 99 2.46 8.96 14.08
N GLY A 100 1.71 7.93 14.47
CA GLY A 100 0.31 8.03 14.87
C GLY A 100 -0.67 8.28 13.72
N GLU A 101 -0.22 8.14 12.47
CA GLU A 101 -1.03 8.49 11.30
C GLU A 101 -2.16 7.49 11.04
N VAL A 102 -1.95 6.19 11.33
CA VAL A 102 -3.00 5.19 11.22
C VAL A 102 -4.05 5.48 12.29
N LYS A 103 -3.63 5.74 13.52
CA LYS A 103 -4.52 6.11 14.62
C LYS A 103 -5.34 7.37 14.32
N ALA A 104 -4.73 8.37 13.68
CA ALA A 104 -5.40 9.62 13.30
C ALA A 104 -6.54 9.42 12.28
N THR A 105 -6.58 8.29 11.55
CA THR A 105 -7.70 7.98 10.64
C THR A 105 -9.01 7.67 11.35
N GLY A 106 -8.96 7.31 12.64
CA GLY A 106 -10.11 6.83 13.41
C GLY A 106 -10.64 5.46 12.99
N ILE A 107 -9.96 4.76 12.07
CA ILE A 107 -10.32 3.41 11.67
C ILE A 107 -9.96 2.43 12.82
N PRO A 108 -10.82 1.44 13.15
CA PRO A 108 -10.49 0.40 14.10
C PRO A 108 -9.30 -0.42 13.61
N ALA A 109 -8.10 -0.14 14.13
CA ALA A 109 -6.86 -0.69 13.62
C ALA A 109 -6.18 -1.64 14.64
N ALA A 110 -5.48 -2.64 14.12
CA ALA A 110 -4.48 -3.43 14.83
C ALA A 110 -3.21 -3.56 13.98
N PHE A 111 -2.09 -3.87 14.61
CA PHE A 111 -0.79 -3.94 13.96
C PHE A 111 -0.17 -5.33 14.06
N LEU A 112 0.45 -5.79 12.97
CA LEU A 112 1.28 -6.98 13.01
C LEU A 112 2.47 -6.77 13.95
N TYR A 113 3.14 -5.63 13.83
CA TYR A 113 4.22 -5.22 14.71
C TYR A 113 3.85 -3.88 15.37
N GLY A 114 3.71 -3.85 16.69
CA GLY A 114 3.26 -2.65 17.43
C GLY A 114 1.90 -2.83 18.12
N GLU A 115 1.39 -1.74 18.68
CA GLU A 115 0.17 -1.70 19.50
C GLU A 115 -0.93 -0.81 18.91
N PRO A 116 -2.22 -1.21 18.98
CA PRO A 116 -2.70 -2.48 19.53
C PRO A 116 -2.32 -3.69 18.64
N ASN A 117 -1.79 -4.73 19.26
CA ASN A 117 -1.25 -5.88 18.53
C ASN A 117 -2.34 -6.82 17.97
N VAL A 118 -2.08 -7.40 16.78
CA VAL A 118 -2.97 -8.38 16.15
C VAL A 118 -3.23 -9.62 17.04
N ASP A 119 -2.26 -10.03 17.86
CA ASP A 119 -2.40 -11.20 18.74
C ASP A 119 -3.39 -10.95 19.89
N THR A 120 -3.60 -9.70 20.27
CA THR A 120 -4.51 -9.29 21.35
C THR A 120 -5.75 -8.57 20.85
N ALA A 121 -5.86 -8.32 19.55
CA ALA A 121 -7.03 -7.70 18.93
C ALA A 121 -8.32 -8.51 19.15
N PRO A 122 -9.50 -7.86 19.26
CA PRO A 122 -10.77 -8.58 19.38
C PRO A 122 -11.02 -9.41 18.12
N CYS A 123 -11.64 -10.58 18.27
CA CYS A 123 -12.12 -11.35 17.13
C CYS A 123 -13.40 -10.73 16.56
N VAL A 124 -13.43 -10.54 15.24
CA VAL A 124 -14.54 -9.94 14.48
C VAL A 124 -14.93 -10.85 13.32
N ASP A 125 -16.10 -10.64 12.72
CA ASP A 125 -16.57 -11.46 11.60
C ASP A 125 -15.80 -11.17 10.31
N VAL A 126 -15.49 -9.89 10.06
CA VAL A 126 -14.74 -9.44 8.88
C VAL A 126 -13.59 -8.53 9.28
N ALA A 127 -12.37 -8.90 8.87
CA ALA A 127 -11.18 -8.06 9.05
C ALA A 127 -10.47 -7.81 7.71
N ALA A 128 -9.89 -6.62 7.56
CA ALA A 128 -9.22 -6.16 6.36
C ALA A 128 -7.70 -6.03 6.60
N PRO A 129 -6.87 -6.95 6.08
CA PRO A 129 -5.44 -6.72 5.98
C PRO A 129 -5.14 -5.53 5.05
N VAL A 130 -4.61 -4.44 5.61
CA VAL A 130 -4.28 -3.22 4.86
C VAL A 130 -2.85 -3.34 4.33
N VAL A 131 -2.68 -4.24 3.36
CA VAL A 131 -1.43 -4.53 2.68
C VAL A 131 -1.67 -4.69 1.18
N LEU A 132 -0.70 -4.29 0.37
CA LEU A 132 -0.89 -4.27 -1.09
C LEU A 132 -1.01 -5.67 -1.68
N THR A 133 -0.21 -6.63 -1.23
CA THR A 133 -0.09 -7.95 -1.89
C THR A 133 -0.17 -9.11 -0.89
N ARG A 134 -0.41 -10.32 -1.41
CA ARG A 134 -0.44 -11.62 -0.74
C ARG A 134 0.96 -12.13 -0.39
N GLY A 135 1.89 -11.22 -0.11
CA GLY A 135 3.24 -11.55 0.30
C GLY A 135 3.34 -12.03 1.74
N TYR A 136 4.58 -12.08 2.23
CA TYR A 136 4.92 -12.46 3.60
C TYR A 136 4.06 -11.78 4.68
N ILE A 137 3.85 -10.46 4.59
CA ILE A 137 3.07 -9.72 5.61
C ILE A 137 1.60 -10.16 5.64
N TYR A 138 0.96 -10.31 4.48
CA TYR A 138 -0.42 -10.83 4.42
C TYR A 138 -0.51 -12.23 5.03
N LYS A 139 0.42 -13.12 4.67
CA LYS A 139 0.49 -14.50 5.18
C LYS A 139 0.68 -14.51 6.70
N LYS A 140 1.51 -13.61 7.25
CA LYS A 140 1.72 -13.46 8.69
C LYS A 140 0.50 -12.91 9.43
N ILE A 141 -0.23 -11.97 8.83
CA ILE A 141 -1.52 -11.52 9.37
C ILE A 141 -2.51 -12.70 9.39
N GLN A 142 -2.60 -13.47 8.30
CA GLN A 142 -3.47 -14.64 8.23
C GLN A 142 -3.13 -15.70 9.28
N GLU A 143 -1.85 -15.96 9.50
CA GLU A 143 -1.37 -16.89 10.52
C GLU A 143 -1.75 -16.42 11.93
N ARG A 144 -1.38 -15.18 12.29
CA ARG A 144 -1.53 -14.67 13.67
C ARG A 144 -2.97 -14.35 14.04
N TYR A 145 -3.75 -13.82 13.09
CA TYR A 145 -5.16 -13.56 13.30
C TYR A 145 -6.06 -14.79 13.05
N GLY A 146 -5.48 -15.90 12.58
CA GLY A 146 -6.20 -17.15 12.29
C GLY A 146 -6.97 -17.74 13.47
N ARG A 147 -6.61 -17.37 14.71
CA ARG A 147 -7.35 -17.72 15.93
C ARG A 147 -8.82 -17.24 15.93
N CYS A 148 -9.13 -16.19 15.18
CA CYS A 148 -10.42 -15.50 15.24
C CYS A 148 -11.50 -16.02 14.29
N LYS A 149 -11.21 -17.03 13.44
CA LYS A 149 -12.14 -17.54 12.39
C LYS A 149 -12.81 -16.45 11.54
N ALA A 150 -12.22 -15.25 11.49
CA ALA A 150 -12.72 -14.11 10.76
C ALA A 150 -12.58 -14.33 9.25
N LYS A 151 -13.49 -13.77 8.46
CA LYS A 151 -13.27 -13.59 7.03
C LYS A 151 -12.24 -12.49 6.82
N LEU A 152 -11.03 -12.89 6.41
CA LEU A 152 -10.02 -11.94 5.95
C LEU A 152 -10.32 -11.52 4.52
N LEU A 153 -10.44 -10.21 4.30
CA LEU A 153 -10.51 -9.65 2.95
C LEU A 153 -9.17 -9.89 2.21
N PRO A 154 -9.21 -10.03 0.87
CA PRO A 154 -7.99 -10.15 0.08
C PRO A 154 -7.13 -8.88 0.20
N PRO A 155 -5.81 -8.96 -0.11
CA PRO A 155 -4.94 -7.78 -0.12
C PRO A 155 -5.44 -6.76 -1.15
N LEU A 156 -5.05 -5.49 -0.99
CA LEU A 156 -5.64 -4.39 -1.75
C LEU A 156 -5.49 -4.56 -3.26
N ALA A 157 -4.35 -5.07 -3.76
CA ALA A 157 -4.11 -5.28 -5.19
C ALA A 157 -5.06 -6.27 -5.86
N GLU A 158 -5.73 -7.13 -5.09
CA GLU A 158 -6.70 -8.09 -5.62
C GLU A 158 -8.13 -7.54 -5.66
N GLN A 159 -8.34 -6.31 -5.16
CA GLN A 159 -9.66 -5.71 -5.06
C GLN A 159 -9.92 -4.79 -6.27
N PRO A 160 -10.94 -5.06 -7.10
CA PRO A 160 -11.27 -4.23 -8.26
C PRO A 160 -11.50 -2.76 -7.92
N GLU A 161 -12.12 -2.49 -6.78
CA GLU A 161 -12.42 -1.16 -6.25
C GLU A 161 -11.14 -0.39 -5.89
N PHE A 162 -10.09 -1.08 -5.42
CA PHE A 162 -8.79 -0.47 -5.17
C PHE A 162 -8.09 -0.09 -6.47
N ILE A 163 -8.15 -0.97 -7.48
CA ILE A 163 -7.57 -0.70 -8.80
C ILE A 163 -8.27 0.51 -9.43
N LYS A 164 -9.61 0.57 -9.31
CA LYS A 164 -10.41 1.73 -9.74
C LYS A 164 -9.97 3.00 -9.00
N TYR A 165 -9.88 2.93 -7.67
CA TYR A 165 -9.40 4.03 -6.83
C TYR A 165 -8.02 4.56 -7.30
N LEU A 166 -7.06 3.67 -7.57
CA LEU A 166 -5.75 4.07 -8.05
C LEU A 166 -5.80 4.72 -9.44
N ARG A 167 -6.56 4.17 -10.38
CA ARG A 167 -6.72 4.76 -11.72
C ARG A 167 -7.27 6.19 -11.67
N GLU A 168 -8.19 6.45 -10.75
CA GLU A 168 -8.81 7.77 -10.56
C GLU A 168 -7.88 8.74 -9.81
N THR A 169 -7.08 8.23 -8.87
CA THR A 169 -6.29 9.06 -7.95
C THR A 169 -4.87 9.34 -8.45
N ILE A 170 -4.22 8.41 -9.16
CA ILE A 170 -2.87 8.61 -9.70
C ILE A 170 -2.75 9.91 -10.52
N PRO A 171 -3.69 10.25 -11.44
CA PRO A 171 -3.63 11.53 -12.15
C PRO A 171 -3.65 12.75 -11.22
N LEU A 172 -4.38 12.69 -10.10
CA LEU A 172 -4.39 13.75 -9.11
C LEU A 172 -3.04 13.84 -8.39
N ILE A 173 -2.47 12.70 -8.01
CA ILE A 173 -1.14 12.67 -7.38
C ILE A 173 -0.08 13.26 -8.31
N LEU A 174 -0.10 12.89 -9.59
CA LEU A 174 0.81 13.47 -10.58
C LEU A 174 0.60 14.97 -10.73
N LYS A 175 -0.65 15.45 -10.77
CA LYS A 175 -0.94 16.89 -10.85
C LYS A 175 -0.32 17.69 -9.69
N TYR A 176 -0.31 17.16 -8.47
CA TYR A 176 0.16 17.90 -7.28
C TYR A 176 1.63 17.68 -6.93
N TYR A 177 2.18 16.51 -7.28
CA TYR A 177 3.50 16.08 -6.77
C TYR A 177 4.53 15.77 -7.86
N ALA A 178 4.14 15.75 -9.15
CA ALA A 178 5.12 15.60 -10.21
C ALA A 178 6.00 16.85 -10.31
N PRO A 179 7.30 16.69 -10.65
CA PRO A 179 8.17 17.82 -10.93
C PRO A 179 7.55 18.72 -11.99
N GLN A 180 7.47 20.02 -11.71
CA GLN A 180 7.05 21.00 -12.71
C GLN A 180 8.21 21.25 -13.68
N PRO A 181 7.93 21.45 -14.98
CA PRO A 181 8.96 21.93 -15.89
C PRO A 181 9.51 23.28 -15.40
N PRO A 182 10.82 23.54 -15.61
CA PRO A 182 11.46 24.79 -15.24
C PRO A 182 10.85 26.01 -15.96
#